data_AF-A0A387B768-F1
#
_entry.id   AF-A0A387B768-F1
#
_cell.length_a   1.000
_cell.length_b   1.000
_cell.length_c   1.000
_cell.angle_alpha   90.00
_cell.angle_beta   90.00
_cell.angle_gamma   90.00
#
_symmetry.space_group_name_H-M   'P 1'
#
loop_
_entity.id
_entity.type
_entity.pdbx_description
1 polymer ?
#
loop_
_entity_poly.entity_id
_entity_poly.type
_entity_poly.pdbx_seq_one_letter_code
_entity_poly.pdbx_strand_id
1 'polypeptide(L)'
;MTHHDSARPTTLVPRRDPRPALLAAAIVAGVALLQRLASLAQSLVWLGDQDYLVGVVLPFVNGVLVDVVAFSAGVFLLLWLLPARQGDRVLVVLGKGLAAAAAGVLLSTVVSFVVALVSTGIWSLGDVRYYGGFNPFASLVPELLASAPLVMLVVLALWVVRRVPRS
;
A
#
# COMPACT_ATOMS: atom_id res chain seq x y z
N MET A 1 9.71 -26.96 -54.40
CA MET A 1 9.24 -25.82 -53.58
C MET A 1 9.13 -26.29 -52.14
N THR A 2 10.12 -25.97 -51.30
CA THR A 2 10.12 -26.30 -49.86
C THR A 2 9.68 -25.06 -49.10
N HIS A 3 8.50 -25.11 -48.49
CA HIS A 3 8.00 -24.10 -47.57
C HIS A 3 8.94 -24.02 -46.35
N HIS A 4 9.65 -22.91 -46.20
CA HIS A 4 10.29 -22.52 -44.93
C HIS A 4 9.22 -21.88 -44.06
N ASP A 5 8.57 -22.69 -43.23
CA ASP A 5 7.79 -22.16 -42.12
C ASP A 5 8.75 -21.60 -41.07
N SER A 6 8.91 -20.29 -41.11
CA SER A 6 9.57 -19.51 -40.07
C SER A 6 8.84 -19.71 -38.75
N ALA A 7 9.35 -20.62 -37.92
CA ALA A 7 8.93 -20.80 -36.54
C ALA A 7 9.10 -19.46 -35.82
N ARG A 8 8.00 -18.74 -35.61
CA ARG A 8 7.97 -17.57 -34.72
C ARG A 8 8.47 -18.05 -33.36
N PRO A 9 9.54 -17.46 -32.79
CA PRO A 9 9.86 -17.72 -31.41
C PRO A 9 8.66 -17.21 -30.60
N THR A 10 7.85 -18.14 -30.09
CA THR A 10 6.91 -17.84 -29.02
C THR A 10 7.77 -17.40 -27.86
N THR A 11 7.99 -16.10 -27.74
CA THR A 11 8.56 -15.48 -26.56
C THR A 11 7.69 -15.92 -25.40
N LEU A 12 8.17 -16.92 -24.64
CA LEU A 12 7.62 -17.26 -23.34
C LEU A 12 7.75 -15.99 -22.52
N VAL A 13 6.69 -15.18 -22.47
CA VAL A 13 6.62 -14.05 -21.56
C VAL A 13 6.85 -14.65 -20.18
N PRO A 14 7.96 -14.32 -19.49
CA PRO A 14 8.22 -14.89 -18.19
C PRO A 14 7.07 -14.49 -17.28
N ARG A 15 6.22 -15.46 -16.92
CA ARG A 15 5.06 -15.25 -16.05
C ARG A 15 5.62 -14.76 -14.72
N ARG A 16 5.41 -13.48 -14.40
CA ARG A 16 5.87 -12.90 -13.12
C ARG A 16 5.06 -13.53 -11.99
N ASP A 17 5.73 -14.20 -11.06
CA ASP A 17 5.09 -14.76 -9.87
C ASP A 17 4.59 -13.64 -8.94
N PRO A 18 3.27 -13.53 -8.67
CA PRO A 18 2.71 -12.46 -7.83
C PRO A 18 2.82 -12.77 -6.32
N ARG A 19 3.07 -14.03 -5.96
CA ARG A 19 3.17 -14.52 -4.57
C ARG A 19 4.06 -13.67 -3.64
N PRO A 20 5.31 -13.26 -4.01
CA PRO A 20 6.12 -12.37 -3.17
C PRO A 20 5.42 -11.08 -2.79
N ALA A 21 4.88 -10.40 -3.81
CA ALA A 21 4.30 -9.09 -3.67
C ALA A 21 3.03 -9.18 -2.84
N LEU A 22 2.23 -10.23 -3.07
CA LEU A 22 1.01 -10.49 -2.31
C LEU A 22 1.31 -10.78 -0.83
N LEU A 23 2.34 -11.56 -0.54
CA LEU A 23 2.71 -11.89 0.83
C LEU A 23 3.29 -10.67 1.56
N ALA A 24 4.10 -9.85 0.88
CA ALA A 24 4.58 -8.57 1.43
C ALA A 24 3.42 -7.63 1.76
N ALA A 25 2.50 -7.44 0.81
CA ALA A 25 1.33 -6.60 0.98
C ALA A 25 0.40 -7.12 2.09
N ALA A 26 0.22 -8.44 2.20
CA ALA A 26 -0.58 -9.05 3.26
C ALA A 26 0.02 -8.84 4.65
N ILE A 27 1.34 -8.95 4.81
CA ILE A 27 2.00 -8.67 6.09
C ILE A 27 1.83 -7.19 6.46
N VAL A 28 2.08 -6.29 5.50
CA VAL A 28 1.93 -4.85 5.69
C VAL A 28 0.48 -4.50 6.05
N ALA A 29 -0.50 -5.07 5.35
CA ALA A 29 -1.91 -4.91 5.63
C ALA A 29 -2.28 -5.43 7.03
N GLY A 30 -1.75 -6.60 7.42
CA GLY A 30 -1.96 -7.18 8.74
C GLY A 30 -1.45 -6.27 9.87
N VAL A 31 -0.25 -5.70 9.71
CA VAL A 31 0.31 -4.77 10.70
C VAL A 31 -0.50 -3.47 10.77
N ALA A 32 -0.88 -2.90 9.61
CA ALA A 32 -1.72 -1.70 9.57
C ALA A 32 -3.10 -1.95 10.21
N LEU A 33 -3.70 -3.11 9.96
CA LEU A 33 -4.97 -3.51 10.58
C LEU A 33 -4.84 -3.66 12.10
N LEU A 34 -3.74 -4.25 12.59
CA LEU A 34 -3.47 -4.36 14.02
C LEU A 34 -3.31 -2.99 14.68
N GLN A 35 -2.64 -2.04 14.03
CA GLN A 35 -2.54 -0.66 14.51
C GLN A 35 -3.92 0.00 14.60
N ARG A 36 -4.79 -0.23 13.61
CA ARG A 36 -6.17 0.27 13.63
C ARG A 36 -6.98 -0.36 14.76
N LEU A 37 -6.87 -1.67 14.95
CA LEU A 37 -7.55 -2.37 16.05
C LEU A 37 -7.05 -1.89 17.43
N ALA A 38 -5.76 -1.61 17.57
CA ALA A 38 -5.21 -1.03 18.80
C ALA A 38 -5.78 0.37 19.06
N SER A 39 -5.87 1.22 18.02
CA SER A 39 -6.49 2.55 18.15
C SER A 39 -7.98 2.48 18.49
N LEU A 40 -8.69 1.49 17.94
CA LEU A 40 -10.09 1.22 18.27
C LEU A 40 -10.24 0.77 19.73
N ALA A 41 -9.39 -0.15 20.20
CA ALA A 41 -9.39 -0.61 21.58
C ALA A 41 -9.11 0.53 22.58
N GLN A 42 -8.24 1.48 22.23
CA GLN A 42 -8.01 2.69 23.03
C GLN A 42 -9.23 3.61 23.05
N SER A 43 -9.93 3.76 21.92
CA SER A 43 -11.16 4.57 21.85
C SER A 43 -12.34 3.96 22.62
N LEU A 44 -12.39 2.63 22.72
CA LEU A 44 -13.39 1.87 23.46
C LEU A 44 -13.32 2.07 24.98
N VAL A 45 -12.18 2.52 25.53
CA VAL A 45 -12.05 2.83 26.96
C VAL A 45 -12.97 4.00 27.38
N TRP A 46 -13.49 4.77 26.43
CA TRP A 46 -14.37 5.92 26.63
C TRP A 46 -15.85 5.64 26.30
N LEU A 47 -16.28 4.39 26.45
CA LEU A 47 -17.65 3.95 26.14
C LEU A 47 -18.70 4.57 27.08
N GLY A 48 -19.52 5.49 26.55
CA GLY A 48 -20.68 6.04 27.26
C GLY A 48 -21.68 6.87 26.44
N ASP A 49 -21.43 7.16 25.16
CA ASP A 49 -22.19 8.17 24.42
C ASP A 49 -22.94 7.65 23.19
N GLN A 50 -24.11 8.25 22.87
CA GLN A 50 -24.97 7.86 21.75
C GLN A 50 -24.33 8.10 20.37
N ASP A 51 -23.27 8.92 20.30
CA ASP A 51 -22.54 9.22 19.06
C ASP A 51 -21.45 8.19 18.70
N TYR A 52 -21.37 7.06 19.41
CA TYR A 52 -20.33 6.04 19.21
C TYR A 52 -20.25 5.51 17.76
N LEU A 53 -21.38 5.32 17.07
CA LEU A 53 -21.39 4.83 15.69
C LEU A 53 -20.77 5.83 14.69
N VAL A 54 -21.08 7.12 14.85
CA VAL A 54 -20.63 8.18 13.95
C VAL A 54 -19.21 8.64 14.31
N GLY A 55 -18.90 8.72 15.61
CA GLY A 55 -17.61 9.19 16.12
C GLY A 55 -16.49 8.15 16.15
N VAL A 56 -16.82 6.85 16.16
CA VAL A 56 -15.81 5.78 16.32
C VAL A 56 -15.84 4.76 15.18
N VAL A 57 -17.03 4.25 14.83
CA VAL A 57 -17.14 3.15 13.85
C VAL A 57 -16.93 3.62 12.41
N LEU A 58 -17.58 4.72 11.99
CA LEU A 58 -17.42 5.27 10.64
C LEU A 58 -15.95 5.67 10.32
N PRO A 59 -15.25 6.41 11.20
CA PRO A 59 -13.84 6.75 11.01
C PRO A 59 -12.94 5.52 10.98
N PHE A 60 -13.25 4.48 11.77
CA PHE A 60 -12.51 3.22 11.74
C PHE A 60 -12.66 2.50 10.40
N VAL A 61 -13.88 2.34 9.88
CA VAL A 61 -14.12 1.66 8.60
C VAL A 61 -13.47 2.42 7.44
N ASN A 62 -13.60 3.76 7.43
CA ASN A 62 -12.92 4.60 6.44
C ASN A 62 -11.40 4.46 6.55
N GLY A 63 -10.85 4.49 7.76
CA GLY A 63 -9.41 4.28 7.99
C GLY A 63 -8.94 2.89 7.55
N VAL A 64 -9.76 1.84 7.68
CA VAL A 64 -9.40 0.50 7.19
C VAL A 64 -9.38 0.47 5.66
N LEU A 65 -10.42 0.99 4.99
CA LEU A 65 -10.49 0.99 3.53
C LEU A 65 -9.38 1.82 2.89
N VAL A 66 -9.11 2.99 3.46
CA VAL A 66 -8.10 3.92 2.94
C VAL A 66 -6.70 3.47 3.34
N ASP A 67 -6.43 3.34 4.63
CA ASP A 67 -5.06 3.22 5.13
C ASP A 67 -4.54 1.78 5.10
N VAL A 68 -5.42 0.78 5.10
CA VAL A 68 -5.01 -0.63 5.00
C VAL A 68 -5.09 -1.11 3.56
N VAL A 69 -6.25 -0.97 2.91
CA VAL A 69 -6.45 -1.55 1.57
C VAL A 69 -5.72 -0.74 0.49
N ALA A 70 -5.89 0.58 0.43
CA ALA A 70 -5.24 1.37 -0.61
C ALA A 70 -3.71 1.39 -0.44
N PHE A 71 -3.21 1.52 0.80
CA PHE A 71 -1.78 1.45 1.06
C PHE A 71 -1.17 0.10 0.64
N SER A 72 -1.76 -1.02 1.08
CA SER A 72 -1.26 -2.35 0.74
C SER A 72 -1.38 -2.67 -0.74
N ALA A 73 -2.41 -2.15 -1.43
CA ALA A 73 -2.53 -2.23 -2.88
C ALA A 73 -1.39 -1.49 -3.59
N GLY A 74 -0.99 -0.30 -3.11
CA GLY A 74 0.14 0.44 -3.68
C GLY A 74 1.47 -0.30 -3.50
N VAL A 75 1.70 -0.86 -2.30
CA VAL A 75 2.86 -1.72 -2.01
C VAL A 75 2.87 -2.95 -2.91
N PHE A 76 1.72 -3.63 -3.06
CA PHE A 76 1.56 -4.79 -3.94
C PHE A 76 1.90 -4.45 -5.39
N LEU A 77 1.27 -3.41 -5.94
CA LEU A 77 1.43 -3.01 -7.34
C LEU A 77 2.89 -2.71 -7.66
N LEU A 78 3.58 -1.97 -6.78
CA LEU A 78 4.97 -1.64 -7.03
C LEU A 78 5.90 -2.85 -6.91
N LEU A 79 5.73 -3.69 -5.89
CA LEU A 79 6.55 -4.90 -5.73
C LEU A 79 6.27 -5.94 -6.83
N TRP A 80 5.06 -5.95 -7.39
CA TRP A 80 4.73 -6.79 -8.53
C TRP A 80 5.35 -6.25 -9.84
N LEU A 81 5.43 -4.91 -9.98
CA LEU A 81 6.07 -4.26 -11.13
C LEU A 81 7.61 -4.39 -11.07
N LEU A 82 8.19 -4.23 -9.88
CA LEU A 82 9.62 -4.18 -9.57
C LEU A 82 9.99 -5.22 -8.50
N PRO A 83 9.94 -6.53 -8.82
CA PRO A 83 10.23 -7.57 -7.85
C PRO A 83 11.69 -7.53 -7.37
N ALA A 84 11.90 -7.83 -6.09
CA ALA A 84 13.23 -8.04 -5.52
C ALA A 84 13.81 -9.35 -6.06
N ARG A 85 14.94 -9.26 -6.78
CA ARG A 85 15.63 -10.41 -7.36
C ARG A 85 16.65 -10.94 -6.35
N GLN A 86 16.91 -12.24 -6.38
CA GLN A 86 17.92 -12.86 -5.51
C GLN A 86 19.31 -12.26 -5.72
N GLY A 87 19.64 -11.81 -6.93
CA GLY A 87 20.92 -11.15 -7.26
C GLY A 87 21.02 -9.67 -6.89
N ASP A 88 19.96 -9.04 -6.38
CA ASP A 88 20.00 -7.62 -6.01
C ASP A 88 20.94 -7.40 -4.80
N ARG A 89 21.55 -6.21 -4.71
CA ARG A 89 22.28 -5.79 -3.51
C ARG A 89 21.29 -5.37 -2.43
N VAL A 90 21.68 -5.50 -1.15
CA VAL A 90 20.83 -5.10 0.00
C VAL A 90 20.30 -3.66 -0.16
N LEU A 91 21.16 -2.72 -0.56
CA LEU A 91 20.76 -1.31 -0.81
C LEU A 91 19.67 -1.18 -1.89
N VAL A 92 19.70 -2.01 -2.93
CA VAL A 92 18.69 -2.01 -4.01
C VAL A 92 17.37 -2.56 -3.49
N VAL A 93 17.40 -3.59 -2.66
CA VAL A 93 16.21 -4.18 -2.03
C VAL A 93 15.54 -3.18 -1.09
N LEU A 94 16.34 -2.49 -0.28
CA LEU A 94 15.88 -1.40 0.58
C LEU A 94 15.28 -0.25 -0.23
N GLY A 95 15.94 0.15 -1.33
CA GLY A 95 15.41 1.16 -2.25
C GLY A 95 14.07 0.77 -2.87
N LYS A 96 13.90 -0.49 -3.25
CA LYS A 96 12.60 -1.02 -3.73
C LYS A 96 11.54 -1.01 -2.63
N GLY A 97 11.91 -1.33 -1.40
CA GLY A 97 11.03 -1.23 -0.22
C GLY A 97 10.57 0.21 0.04
N LEU A 98 11.51 1.17 -0.01
CA LEU A 98 11.20 2.59 0.13
C LEU A 98 10.28 3.08 -0.98
N ALA A 99 10.58 2.73 -2.23
CA ALA A 99 9.72 3.07 -3.36
C ALA A 99 8.32 2.46 -3.18
N ALA A 100 8.22 1.22 -2.70
CA ALA A 100 6.95 0.55 -2.47
C ALA A 100 6.14 1.23 -1.37
N ALA A 101 6.80 1.68 -0.30
CA ALA A 101 6.18 2.50 0.73
C ALA A 101 5.66 3.82 0.13
N ALA A 102 6.46 4.51 -0.68
CA ALA A 102 6.05 5.75 -1.35
C ALA A 102 4.85 5.54 -2.27
N ALA A 103 4.81 4.44 -3.03
CA ALA A 103 3.65 4.08 -3.85
C ALA A 103 2.41 3.78 -3.00
N GLY A 104 2.58 3.10 -1.86
CA GLY A 104 1.54 2.87 -0.87
C GLY A 104 0.96 4.18 -0.34
N VAL A 105 1.81 5.09 0.16
CA VAL A 105 1.40 6.39 0.70
C VAL A 105 0.70 7.22 -0.38
N LEU A 106 1.27 7.31 -1.59
CA LEU A 106 0.64 8.06 -2.67
C LEU A 106 -0.75 7.52 -3.00
N LEU A 107 -0.92 6.20 -3.08
CA LEU A 107 -2.22 5.61 -3.38
C LEU A 107 -3.22 5.83 -2.24
N SER A 108 -2.81 5.67 -0.97
CA SER A 108 -3.68 5.96 0.17
C SER A 108 -4.07 7.42 0.20
N THR A 109 -3.14 8.37 0.01
CA THR A 109 -3.46 9.80 -0.05
C THR A 109 -4.45 10.14 -1.16
N VAL A 110 -4.31 9.54 -2.34
CA VAL A 110 -5.27 9.74 -3.44
C VAL A 110 -6.64 9.18 -3.08
N VAL A 111 -6.72 7.98 -2.50
CA VAL A 111 -8.00 7.39 -2.08
C VAL A 111 -8.62 8.21 -0.93
N SER A 112 -7.83 8.65 0.06
CA SER A 112 -8.28 9.57 1.11
C SER A 112 -8.90 10.83 0.54
N PHE A 113 -8.23 11.42 -0.45
CA PHE A 113 -8.67 12.64 -1.10
C PHE A 113 -9.99 12.44 -1.87
N VAL A 114 -10.11 11.33 -2.61
CA VAL A 114 -11.35 10.96 -3.30
C VAL A 114 -12.49 10.70 -2.32
N VAL A 115 -12.24 9.97 -1.24
CA VAL A 115 -13.24 9.71 -0.19
C VAL A 115 -13.68 11.02 0.47
N ALA A 116 -12.74 11.93 0.75
CA ALA A 116 -13.04 13.25 1.31
C ALA A 116 -13.88 14.11 0.35
N LEU A 117 -13.57 14.11 -0.95
CA LEU A 117 -14.37 14.81 -1.97
C LEU A 117 -15.80 14.28 -2.04
N VAL A 118 -15.97 12.95 -2.04
CA VAL A 118 -17.29 12.31 -2.10
C VAL A 118 -18.09 12.57 -0.81
N SER A 119 -17.46 12.46 0.36
CA SER A 119 -18.14 12.62 1.65
C SER A 119 -18.53 14.07 1.95
N THR A 120 -17.77 15.04 1.45
CA THR A 120 -18.08 16.47 1.59
C THR A 120 -19.05 16.99 0.53
N GLY A 121 -19.46 16.13 -0.42
CA GLY A 121 -20.41 16.52 -1.47
C GLY A 121 -19.84 17.55 -2.44
N ILE A 122 -18.54 17.53 -2.68
CA ILE A 122 -17.88 18.43 -3.64
C ILE A 122 -18.01 17.79 -5.03
N TRP A 123 -19.04 18.19 -5.78
CA TRP A 123 -19.32 17.69 -7.13
C TRP A 123 -18.50 18.40 -8.22
N SER A 124 -17.79 19.49 -7.86
CA SER A 124 -17.14 20.39 -8.81
C SER A 124 -15.76 20.85 -8.31
N LEU A 125 -14.76 20.86 -9.20
CA LEU A 125 -13.42 21.42 -8.97
C LEU A 125 -13.45 22.92 -8.56
N GLY A 126 -14.57 23.61 -8.78
CA GLY A 126 -14.78 24.99 -8.36
C GLY A 126 -14.90 25.19 -6.85
N ASP A 127 -15.42 24.20 -6.12
CA ASP A 127 -15.61 24.31 -4.66
C ASP A 127 -14.32 24.08 -3.88
N VAL A 128 -13.29 23.51 -4.53
CA VAL A 128 -11.94 23.32 -3.96
C VAL A 128 -11.32 24.66 -3.52
N ARG A 129 -11.74 25.79 -4.11
CA ARG A 129 -11.31 27.14 -3.70
C ARG A 129 -11.81 27.53 -2.32
N TYR A 130 -12.96 27.01 -1.87
CA TYR A 130 -13.49 27.25 -0.52
C TYR A 130 -12.71 26.48 0.57
N TYR A 131 -11.92 25.47 0.17
CA TYR A 131 -11.01 24.72 1.03
C TYR A 131 -9.55 25.20 0.88
N GLY A 132 -9.34 26.46 0.50
CA GLY A 132 -8.03 27.09 0.35
C GLY A 132 -7.17 27.02 1.63
N GLY A 133 -6.48 25.91 1.82
CA GLY A 133 -5.75 25.56 3.04
C GLY A 133 -5.60 24.06 3.26
N PHE A 134 -6.48 23.23 2.66
CA PHE A 134 -6.37 21.78 2.70
C PHE A 134 -5.34 21.29 1.67
N ASN A 135 -4.15 20.89 2.15
CA ASN A 135 -3.16 20.20 1.32
C ASN A 135 -3.12 18.72 1.70
N PRO A 136 -3.77 17.82 0.94
CA PRO A 136 -3.77 16.38 1.23
C PRO A 136 -2.37 15.77 1.15
N PHE A 137 -1.43 16.47 0.51
CA PHE A 137 -0.05 15.99 0.34
C PHE A 137 0.90 16.48 1.44
N ALA A 138 0.45 17.32 2.37
CA ALA A 138 1.29 17.83 3.45
C ALA A 138 1.78 16.71 4.39
N SER A 139 1.02 15.62 4.52
CA SER A 139 1.36 14.48 5.36
C SER A 139 2.17 13.38 4.64
N LEU A 140 2.47 13.52 3.34
CA LEU A 140 3.18 12.48 2.57
C LEU A 140 4.52 12.09 3.20
N VAL A 141 5.34 13.10 3.54
CA VAL A 141 6.69 12.88 4.09
C VAL A 141 6.63 12.22 5.47
N PRO A 142 5.86 12.72 6.46
CA PRO A 142 5.77 12.06 7.76
C PRO A 142 5.13 10.65 7.68
N GLU A 143 4.11 10.45 6.84
CA GLU A 143 3.50 9.12 6.64
C GLU A 143 4.48 8.13 5.99
N LEU A 144 5.27 8.59 5.02
CA LEU A 144 6.31 7.79 4.41
C LEU A 144 7.40 7.44 5.42
N LEU A 145 7.86 8.38 6.24
CA LEU A 145 8.88 8.12 7.25
C LEU A 145 8.38 7.14 8.34
N ALA A 146 7.09 7.19 8.70
CA ALA A 146 6.51 6.26 9.64
C ALA A 146 6.35 4.83 9.07
N SER A 147 5.98 4.72 7.79
CA SER A 147 5.64 3.44 7.15
C SER A 147 6.80 2.75 6.42
N ALA A 148 7.78 3.52 5.92
CA ALA A 148 8.93 3.01 5.17
C ALA A 148 9.75 1.94 5.92
N PRO A 149 10.07 2.09 7.23
CA PRO A 149 10.85 1.09 7.95
C PRO A 149 10.18 -0.29 7.95
N LEU A 150 8.85 -0.32 8.13
CA LEU A 150 8.06 -1.55 8.12
C LEU A 150 8.13 -2.23 6.75
N VAL A 151 7.82 -1.49 5.67
CA VAL A 151 7.82 -2.03 4.31
C VAL A 151 9.21 -2.50 3.90
N MET A 152 10.25 -1.72 4.22
CA MET A 152 11.64 -2.09 3.96
C MET A 152 12.03 -3.37 4.70
N LEU A 153 11.63 -3.52 5.96
CA LEU A 153 11.89 -4.72 6.76
C LEU A 153 11.17 -5.95 6.20
N VAL A 154 9.89 -5.82 5.81
CA VAL A 154 9.12 -6.92 5.21
C VAL A 154 9.76 -7.37 3.90
N VAL A 155 10.11 -6.42 3.02
CA VAL A 155 10.75 -6.72 1.73
C VAL A 155 12.12 -7.38 1.94
N LEU A 156 12.91 -6.88 2.90
CA LEU A 156 14.20 -7.46 3.25
C LEU A 156 14.04 -8.89 3.81
N ALA A 157 13.12 -9.10 4.75
CA ALA A 157 12.87 -10.41 5.36
C ALA A 157 12.47 -11.44 4.30
N LEU A 158 11.54 -11.09 3.40
CA LEU A 158 11.13 -11.97 2.31
C LEU A 158 12.27 -12.26 1.34
N TRP A 159 13.12 -11.28 1.06
CA TRP A 159 14.30 -11.46 0.24
C TRP A 159 15.35 -12.37 0.89
N VAL A 160 15.58 -12.25 2.22
CA VAL A 160 16.47 -13.14 2.97
C VAL A 160 15.93 -14.57 2.99
N VAL A 161 14.65 -14.78 3.31
CA VAL A 161 14.01 -16.11 3.36
C VAL A 161 14.12 -16.83 2.02
N ARG A 162 14.08 -16.10 0.90
CA ARG A 162 14.23 -16.66 -0.46
C ARG A 162 15.65 -17.09 -0.82
N ARG A 163 16.66 -16.65 -0.07
CA ARG A 163 18.07 -17.00 -0.28
C ARG A 163 18.48 -18.23 0.52
N VAL A 164 17.73 -18.62 1.55
CA VAL A 164 18.04 -19.80 2.37
C VAL A 164 17.73 -21.07 1.54
N PRO A 165 18.73 -21.94 1.29
CA PRO A 165 18.47 -23.23 0.66
C PRO A 165 17.50 -24.04 1.53
N ARG A 166 16.46 -24.62 0.94
CA ARG A 166 15.62 -25.59 1.65
C ARG A 166 16.42 -26.89 1.73
N SER A 167 17.00 -27.16 2.89
CA SER A 167 17.64 -28.42 3.26
C SER A 167 16.63 -29.54 3.36
#